data_AF-G2P7A4-F1
#
_entry.id   AF-G2P7A4-F1
#
_cell.length_a   1.000
_cell.length_b   1.000
_cell.length_c   1.000
_cell.angle_alpha   90.00
_cell.angle_beta   90.00
_cell.angle_gamma   90.00
#
_symmetry.space_group_name_H-M   'P 1'
#
loop_
_entity.id
_entity.type
_entity.pdbx_description
1 polymer ?
#
loop_
_entity_poly.entity_id
_entity_poly.type
_entity_poly.pdbx_seq_one_letter_code
_entity_poly.pdbx_strand_id
1 'polypeptide(L)'
;MSSTVPNHLSQVTAAKVRAALPGIPQQPAREAADRSDAPTLSPALVQGQTIYIECPDYCQADHMAEDIAFIGDIDHGTMPVVLAVPTYSGEVEKVLDARLMTVDHSGECRTVFALDGMGDGESAELDGTQALAFLDQYMAHGEKLKSLVQQLIAIEAAEGAR
;
A
#
# COMPACT_ATOMS: atom_id res chain seq x y z
N MET A 1 12.16 -2.70 52.92
CA MET A 1 10.94 -1.99 52.47
C MET A 1 10.94 -2.02 50.95
N SER A 2 10.36 -3.06 50.35
CA SER A 2 10.28 -3.23 48.89
C SER A 2 9.03 -2.53 48.38
N SER A 3 9.19 -1.59 47.46
CA SER A 3 8.10 -0.91 46.76
C SER A 3 7.96 -1.51 45.37
N THR A 4 6.87 -2.27 45.15
CA THR A 4 6.47 -2.81 43.85
C THR A 4 5.54 -1.80 43.18
N VAL A 5 5.95 -1.24 42.05
CA VAL A 5 5.08 -0.40 41.20
C VAL A 5 4.42 -1.31 40.16
N PRO A 6 3.08 -1.39 40.07
CA PRO A 6 2.42 -2.13 39.01
C PRO A 6 2.39 -1.29 37.72
N ASN A 7 2.99 -1.84 36.66
CA ASN A 7 2.98 -1.29 35.31
C ASN A 7 1.68 -1.75 34.60
N HIS A 8 0.67 -0.89 34.57
CA HIS A 8 -0.61 -1.14 33.88
C HIS A 8 -0.57 -0.53 32.47
N LEU A 9 0.24 -1.11 31.57
CA LEU A 9 0.14 -0.82 30.13
C LEU A 9 -1.11 -1.51 29.59
N SER A 10 -2.17 -0.71 29.44
CA SER A 10 -3.43 -1.13 28.82
C SER A 10 -3.20 -1.56 27.38
N GLN A 11 -3.57 -2.80 27.09
CA GLN A 11 -3.64 -3.37 25.75
C GLN A 11 -4.70 -2.62 24.93
N VAL A 12 -4.29 -1.60 24.20
CA VAL A 12 -5.10 -1.05 23.11
C VAL A 12 -4.91 -1.98 21.92
N THR A 13 -5.83 -2.94 21.77
CA THR A 13 -5.87 -3.84 20.62
C THR A 13 -6.13 -3.07 19.33
N ALA A 14 -5.60 -3.57 18.21
CA ALA A 14 -5.76 -2.97 16.87
C ALA A 14 -7.23 -2.69 16.47
N ALA A 15 -8.18 -3.40 17.09
CA ALA A 15 -9.61 -3.18 16.91
C ALA A 15 -10.09 -1.79 17.39
N LYS A 16 -9.44 -1.20 18.40
CA LYS A 16 -9.86 0.09 18.97
C LYS A 16 -9.35 1.29 18.19
N VAL A 17 -8.25 1.14 17.45
CA VAL A 17 -7.69 2.19 16.57
C VAL A 17 -8.52 2.34 15.29
N ARG A 18 -9.16 1.27 14.80
CA ARG A 18 -9.98 1.27 13.58
C ARG A 18 -11.26 2.12 13.66
N ALA A 19 -11.72 2.49 14.86
CA ALA A 19 -12.97 3.22 15.05
C ALA A 19 -12.80 4.75 15.12
N ALA A 20 -11.57 5.28 15.10
CA ALA A 20 -11.29 6.68 15.46
C ALA A 20 -11.04 7.65 14.28
N LEU A 21 -11.02 7.18 13.03
CA LEU A 21 -10.82 8.03 11.86
C LEU A 21 -11.99 7.90 10.87
N PRO A 22 -13.03 8.75 10.98
CA PRO A 22 -14.03 8.85 9.92
C PRO A 22 -13.36 9.40 8.66
N GLY A 23 -13.38 8.62 7.56
CA GLY A 23 -12.99 9.12 6.23
C GLY A 23 -11.92 8.33 5.48
N ILE A 24 -11.28 7.30 6.06
CA ILE A 24 -10.38 6.41 5.29
C ILE A 24 -11.22 5.26 4.73
N PRO A 25 -11.42 5.14 3.41
CA PRO A 25 -12.07 3.98 2.83
C PRO A 25 -11.28 2.73 3.21
N GLN A 26 -11.91 1.79 3.92
CA GLN A 26 -11.31 0.47 4.11
C GLN A 26 -11.32 -0.24 2.77
N GLN A 27 -10.13 -0.44 2.18
CA GLN A 27 -9.99 -1.30 1.02
C GLN A 27 -10.29 -2.74 1.46
N PRO A 28 -11.27 -3.43 0.86
CA PRO A 28 -11.58 -4.80 1.24
C PRO A 28 -10.38 -5.69 0.91
N ALA A 29 -9.89 -6.42 1.92
CA ALA A 29 -8.91 -7.46 1.70
C ALA A 29 -9.58 -8.58 0.89
N ARG A 30 -9.20 -8.74 -0.38
CA ARG A 30 -9.59 -9.91 -1.16
C ARG A 30 -8.78 -11.09 -0.62
N GLU A 31 -9.50 -12.04 -0.02
CA GLU A 31 -8.97 -13.31 0.47
C GLU A 31 -8.22 -14.01 -0.67
N ALA A 32 -6.98 -14.46 -0.39
CA ALA A 32 -6.13 -15.10 -1.38
C ALA A 32 -6.79 -16.40 -1.87
N ALA A 33 -7.43 -16.35 -3.03
CA ALA A 33 -8.03 -17.51 -3.66
C ALA A 33 -6.95 -18.54 -4.05
N ASP A 34 -7.33 -19.81 -3.95
CA ASP A 34 -6.58 -21.01 -4.33
C ASP A 34 -5.83 -20.82 -5.67
N ARG A 35 -4.50 -20.82 -5.61
CA ARG A 35 -3.64 -20.44 -6.74
C ARG A 35 -3.47 -21.63 -7.68
N SER A 36 -4.02 -21.53 -8.88
CA SER A 36 -3.68 -22.41 -9.99
C SER A 36 -2.39 -21.91 -10.64
N ASP A 37 -1.39 -22.79 -10.84
CA ASP A 37 -0.09 -22.45 -11.45
C ASP A 37 -0.16 -22.12 -12.95
N ALA A 38 -1.35 -22.18 -13.58
CA ALA A 38 -1.51 -21.86 -15.00
C ALA A 38 -1.87 -20.37 -15.19
N PRO A 39 -1.20 -19.64 -16.10
CA PRO A 39 -1.56 -18.26 -16.42
C PRO A 39 -3.02 -18.19 -16.88
N THR A 40 -3.75 -17.20 -16.36
CA THR A 40 -5.15 -16.99 -16.73
C THR A 40 -5.20 -16.09 -17.95
N LEU A 41 -5.94 -16.49 -18.99
CA LEU A 41 -6.19 -15.63 -20.12
C LEU A 41 -7.22 -14.56 -19.76
N SER A 42 -6.84 -13.29 -19.88
CA SER A 42 -7.72 -12.15 -19.64
C SER A 42 -7.92 -11.33 -20.93
N PRO A 43 -9.12 -10.77 -21.16
CA PRO A 43 -9.34 -9.89 -22.29
C PRO A 43 -8.64 -8.54 -22.07
N ALA A 44 -8.12 -7.95 -23.16
CA ALA A 44 -7.52 -6.62 -23.18
C ALA A 44 -7.98 -5.84 -24.42
N LEU A 45 -8.11 -4.51 -24.31
CA LEU A 45 -8.52 -3.64 -25.41
C LEU A 45 -7.31 -2.93 -26.02
N VAL A 46 -6.98 -3.25 -27.29
CA VAL A 46 -5.83 -2.68 -28.01
C VAL A 46 -6.28 -2.14 -29.36
N GLN A 47 -6.14 -0.84 -29.58
CA GLN A 47 -6.58 -0.15 -30.80
C GLN A 47 -8.03 -0.50 -31.20
N GLY A 48 -8.93 -0.54 -30.23
CA GLY A 48 -10.34 -0.88 -30.40
C GLY A 48 -10.61 -2.38 -30.65
N GLN A 49 -9.59 -3.24 -30.56
CA GLN A 49 -9.73 -4.69 -30.71
C GLN A 49 -9.61 -5.40 -29.36
N THR A 50 -10.51 -6.34 -29.09
CA THR A 50 -10.36 -7.24 -27.93
C THR A 50 -9.42 -8.38 -28.28
N ILE A 51 -8.30 -8.46 -27.56
CA ILE A 51 -7.36 -9.58 -27.60
C ILE A 51 -7.38 -10.32 -26.26
N TYR A 52 -6.78 -11.51 -26.21
CA TYR A 52 -6.59 -12.25 -24.95
C TYR A 52 -5.09 -12.34 -24.66
N ILE A 53 -4.73 -11.99 -23.43
CA ILE A 53 -3.34 -11.99 -22.95
C ILE A 53 -3.19 -12.94 -21.77
N GLU A 54 -1.99 -13.45 -21.56
CA GLU A 54 -1.65 -14.21 -20.37
C GLU A 54 -1.43 -13.25 -19.19
N CYS A 55 -2.18 -13.43 -18.12
CA CYS A 55 -2.00 -12.68 -16.88
C CYS A 55 -1.37 -13.57 -15.81
N PRO A 56 -0.33 -13.06 -15.09
CA PRO A 56 0.13 -13.65 -13.84
C PRO A 56 -1.01 -13.77 -12.82
N ASP A 57 -0.89 -14.71 -11.89
CA ASP A 57 -1.86 -14.97 -10.82
C ASP A 57 -2.14 -13.75 -9.92
N TYR A 58 -1.14 -12.89 -9.75
CA TYR A 58 -1.25 -11.65 -8.98
C TYR A 58 -1.86 -10.48 -9.76
N CYS A 59 -2.02 -10.59 -11.08
CA CYS A 59 -2.51 -9.49 -11.90
C CYS A 59 -3.97 -9.18 -11.55
N GLN A 60 -4.23 -7.92 -11.21
CA GLN A 60 -5.56 -7.39 -10.87
C GLN A 60 -5.95 -6.20 -11.74
N ALA A 61 -5.13 -5.86 -12.74
CA ALA A 61 -5.40 -4.79 -13.69
C ALA A 61 -6.63 -5.10 -14.55
N ASP A 62 -7.48 -4.11 -14.75
CA ASP A 62 -8.58 -4.18 -15.72
C ASP A 62 -8.06 -3.75 -17.10
N HIS A 63 -7.59 -4.72 -17.88
CA HIS A 63 -7.03 -4.47 -19.21
C HIS A 63 -8.09 -4.07 -20.26
N MET A 64 -9.37 -4.01 -19.89
CA MET A 64 -10.46 -3.50 -20.73
C MET A 64 -10.85 -2.06 -20.39
N ALA A 65 -10.33 -1.49 -19.30
CA ALA A 65 -10.68 -0.15 -18.84
C ALA A 65 -10.13 0.96 -19.75
N GLU A 66 -9.03 0.69 -20.46
CA GLU A 66 -8.35 1.64 -21.35
C GLU A 66 -8.05 0.99 -22.71
N ASP A 67 -8.24 1.75 -23.78
CA ASP A 67 -7.86 1.34 -25.15
C ASP A 67 -6.40 1.73 -25.40
N ILE A 68 -5.50 0.78 -25.17
CA ILE A 68 -4.06 1.01 -25.25
C ILE A 68 -3.55 0.98 -26.71
N ALA A 69 -2.49 1.73 -26.97
CA ALA A 69 -1.95 1.91 -28.31
C ALA A 69 -1.15 0.71 -28.81
N PHE A 70 -0.34 0.09 -27.93
CA PHE A 70 0.49 -1.06 -28.27
C PHE A 70 0.36 -2.17 -27.24
N ILE A 71 0.37 -3.43 -27.71
CA ILE A 71 0.32 -4.60 -26.82
C ILE A 71 1.48 -4.64 -25.82
N GLY A 72 2.62 -4.04 -26.18
CA GLY A 72 3.79 -3.92 -25.30
C GLY A 72 3.61 -2.93 -24.16
N ASP A 73 2.57 -2.08 -24.20
CA ASP A 73 2.26 -1.13 -23.12
C ASP A 73 1.31 -1.76 -22.08
N ILE A 74 1.02 -3.05 -22.18
CA ILE A 74 0.23 -3.77 -21.17
C ILE A 74 1.09 -4.04 -19.94
N ASP A 75 0.78 -3.34 -18.87
CA ASP A 75 1.39 -3.61 -17.56
C ASP A 75 0.57 -4.61 -16.75
N HIS A 76 1.25 -5.62 -16.22
CA HIS A 76 0.67 -6.53 -15.23
C HIS A 76 1.00 -6.06 -13.82
N GLY A 77 0.01 -5.97 -12.95
CA GLY A 77 0.22 -5.56 -11.56
C GLY A 77 -0.96 -5.83 -10.65
N THR A 78 -0.70 -5.77 -9.34
CA THR A 78 -1.77 -5.77 -8.33
C THR A 78 -2.44 -4.39 -8.28
N MET A 79 -3.61 -4.33 -7.63
CA MET A 79 -4.13 -3.03 -7.18
C MET A 79 -3.13 -2.36 -6.23
N PRO A 80 -2.92 -1.04 -6.36
CA PRO A 80 -2.01 -0.33 -5.47
C PRO A 80 -2.51 -0.28 -4.04
N VAL A 81 -1.55 -0.30 -3.11
CA VAL A 81 -1.74 0.05 -1.71
C VAL A 81 -1.25 1.47 -1.53
N VAL A 82 -2.17 2.38 -1.22
CA VAL A 82 -1.89 3.81 -1.18
C VAL A 82 -1.82 4.33 0.25
N LEU A 83 -0.72 5.00 0.59
CA LEU A 83 -0.63 5.86 1.77
C LEU A 83 -1.07 7.26 1.40
N ALA A 84 -2.02 7.78 2.16
CA ALA A 84 -2.56 9.10 1.97
C ALA A 84 -2.43 9.92 3.26
N VAL A 85 -2.03 11.19 3.14
CA VAL A 85 -1.82 12.10 4.27
C VAL A 85 -2.72 13.33 4.14
N PRO A 86 -3.25 13.85 5.26
CA PRO A 86 -4.02 15.09 5.23
C PRO A 86 -3.10 16.28 4.96
N THR A 87 -3.60 17.22 4.16
CA THR A 87 -2.94 18.49 3.86
C THR A 87 -3.61 19.63 4.63
N TYR A 88 -2.95 20.80 4.69
CA TYR A 88 -3.51 21.99 5.34
C TYR A 88 -4.83 22.45 4.70
N SER A 89 -5.01 22.28 3.38
CA SER A 89 -6.23 22.64 2.67
C SER A 89 -7.42 21.73 3.00
N GLY A 90 -7.20 20.66 3.78
CA GLY A 90 -8.20 19.63 4.05
C GLY A 90 -8.29 18.56 2.95
N GLU A 91 -7.49 18.70 1.88
CA GLU A 91 -7.36 17.65 0.87
C GLU A 91 -6.46 16.53 1.37
N VAL A 92 -6.59 15.34 0.79
CA VAL A 92 -5.74 14.20 1.09
C VAL A 92 -4.78 14.00 -0.08
N GLU A 93 -3.48 14.04 0.21
CA GLU A 93 -2.42 13.81 -0.77
C GLU A 93 -1.97 12.36 -0.70
N LYS A 94 -1.83 11.72 -1.87
CA LYS A 94 -1.25 10.37 -1.98
C LYS A 94 0.26 10.53 -2.01
N VAL A 95 0.94 9.98 -1.00
CA VAL A 95 2.39 10.17 -0.81
C VAL A 95 3.19 8.88 -0.92
N LEU A 96 2.51 7.75 -1.07
CA LEU A 96 3.14 6.47 -1.40
C LEU A 96 2.11 5.58 -2.10
N ASP A 97 2.47 5.06 -3.26
CA ASP A 97 1.78 3.98 -3.94
C ASP A 97 2.71 2.76 -3.99
N ALA A 98 2.21 1.61 -3.55
CA ALA A 98 2.96 0.36 -3.52
C ALA A 98 2.18 -0.76 -4.22
N ARG A 99 2.83 -1.48 -5.14
CA ARG A 99 2.21 -2.62 -5.85
C ARG A 99 3.23 -3.65 -6.28
N LEU A 100 2.77 -4.87 -6.58
CA LEU A 100 3.54 -5.78 -7.41
C LEU A 100 3.30 -5.42 -8.88
N MET A 101 4.35 -5.40 -9.68
CA MET A 101 4.23 -5.25 -11.13
C MET A 101 5.28 -6.05 -11.88
N THR A 102 4.96 -6.43 -13.13
CA THR A 102 5.97 -6.88 -14.09
C THR A 102 6.66 -5.66 -14.66
N VAL A 103 7.98 -5.69 -14.69
CA VAL A 103 8.80 -4.76 -15.46
C VAL A 103 9.56 -5.54 -16.52
N ASP A 104 9.57 -5.02 -17.75
CA ASP A 104 10.43 -5.50 -18.83
C ASP A 104 11.64 -4.57 -18.91
N HIS A 105 12.79 -5.05 -18.44
CA HIS A 105 14.06 -4.36 -18.65
C HIS A 105 14.91 -5.22 -19.56
N SER A 106 15.25 -4.69 -20.75
CA SER A 106 16.16 -5.34 -21.71
C SER A 106 15.73 -6.73 -22.21
N GLY A 107 14.42 -7.04 -22.19
CA GLY A 107 13.86 -8.31 -22.66
C GLY A 107 13.76 -9.39 -21.59
N GLU A 108 14.06 -9.05 -20.33
CA GLU A 108 13.80 -9.91 -19.17
C GLU A 108 12.60 -9.37 -18.39
N CYS A 109 11.51 -10.11 -18.40
CA CYS A 109 10.35 -9.84 -17.55
C CYS A 109 10.62 -10.32 -16.12
N ARG A 110 10.55 -9.41 -15.15
CA ARG A 110 10.64 -9.73 -13.73
C ARG A 110 9.50 -9.10 -12.95
N THR A 111 9.05 -9.78 -11.91
CA THR A 111 8.10 -9.20 -10.95
C THR A 111 8.87 -8.48 -9.86
N VAL A 112 8.51 -7.21 -9.61
CA VAL A 112 9.13 -6.35 -8.60
C VAL A 112 8.09 -5.79 -7.65
N PHE A 113 8.56 -5.34 -6.49
CA PHE A 113 7.77 -4.47 -5.62
C PHE A 113 8.05 -3.02 -6.04
N ALA A 114 7.07 -2.40 -6.69
CA ALA A 114 7.15 -1.03 -7.18
C ALA A 114 6.64 -0.05 -6.12
N LEU A 115 7.40 1.02 -5.92
CA LEU A 115 7.08 2.13 -5.03
C LEU A 115 7.12 3.46 -5.77
N ASP A 116 5.98 4.10 -5.93
CA ASP A 116 5.89 5.49 -6.39
C ASP A 116 5.70 6.40 -5.18
N GLY A 117 6.74 7.16 -4.84
CA GLY A 117 6.74 8.13 -3.74
C GLY A 117 6.43 9.57 -4.17
N MET A 118 6.31 9.83 -5.47
CA MET A 118 6.13 11.17 -6.04
C MET A 118 4.75 11.37 -6.69
N GLY A 119 4.02 10.27 -6.92
CA GLY A 119 2.73 10.27 -7.60
C GLY A 119 2.81 10.63 -9.08
N ASP A 120 3.99 10.51 -9.69
CA ASP A 120 4.24 10.86 -11.10
C ASP A 120 4.26 9.62 -12.02
N GLY A 121 4.05 8.43 -11.46
CA GLY A 121 4.09 7.17 -12.19
C GLY A 121 5.49 6.56 -12.31
N GLU A 122 6.55 7.27 -11.91
CA GLU A 122 7.89 6.70 -11.82
C GLU A 122 8.02 5.91 -10.51
N SER A 123 8.44 4.65 -10.62
CA SER A 123 8.52 3.74 -9.47
C SER A 123 9.94 3.31 -9.19
N ALA A 124 10.31 3.28 -7.90
CA ALA A 124 11.45 2.51 -7.44
C ALA A 124 11.10 1.01 -7.50
N GLU A 125 11.90 0.24 -8.23
CA GLU A 125 11.75 -1.21 -8.37
C GLU A 125 12.59 -1.93 -7.33
N LEU A 126 11.95 -2.59 -6.37
CA LEU A 126 12.63 -3.31 -5.30
C LEU A 126 12.48 -4.82 -5.47
N ASP A 127 13.55 -5.56 -5.20
CA ASP A 127 13.46 -7.00 -4.95
C ASP A 127 12.82 -7.28 -3.58
N GLY A 128 12.52 -8.55 -3.29
CA GLY A 128 11.87 -8.93 -2.03
C GLY A 128 12.68 -8.59 -0.78
N THR A 129 14.01 -8.61 -0.85
CA THR A 129 14.88 -8.29 0.30
C THR A 129 14.89 -6.78 0.56
N GLN A 130 15.01 -5.99 -0.51
CA GLN A 130 14.96 -4.54 -0.45
C GLN A 130 13.58 -4.04 0.00
N ALA A 131 12.50 -4.65 -0.50
CA ALA A 131 11.14 -4.33 -0.11
C ALA A 131 10.91 -4.60 1.39
N LEU A 132 11.35 -5.75 1.91
CA LEU A 132 11.26 -6.03 3.35
C LEU A 132 12.06 -5.04 4.20
N ALA A 133 13.28 -4.70 3.80
CA ALA A 133 14.09 -3.72 4.51
C ALA A 133 13.45 -2.32 4.51
N PHE A 134 12.83 -1.92 3.40
CA PHE A 134 12.05 -0.68 3.33
C PHE A 134 10.84 -0.72 4.27
N LEU A 135 10.08 -1.82 4.28
CA LEU A 135 8.92 -1.97 5.16
C LEU A 135 9.30 -1.92 6.64
N ASP A 136 10.42 -2.52 7.03
CA ASP A 136 10.94 -2.43 8.40
C ASP A 136 11.26 -0.98 8.80
N GLN A 137 11.90 -0.22 7.91
CA GLN A 137 12.17 1.20 8.13
C GLN A 137 10.88 2.02 8.23
N TYR A 138 9.91 1.74 7.36
CA TYR A 138 8.61 2.40 7.33
C TYR A 138 7.82 2.14 8.64
N MET A 139 7.79 0.90 9.12
CA MET A 139 7.15 0.54 10.38
C MET A 139 7.84 1.19 11.58
N ALA A 140 9.19 1.22 11.60
CA ALA A 140 9.94 1.91 12.64
C ALA A 140 9.67 3.43 12.64
N HIS A 141 9.45 4.03 11.48
CA HIS A 141 9.01 5.43 11.37
C HIS A 141 7.61 5.63 11.95
N GLY A 142 6.65 4.75 11.61
CA GLY A 142 5.28 4.80 12.15
C GLY A 142 5.21 4.73 13.68
N GLU A 143 6.03 3.88 14.31
CA GLU A 143 6.11 3.81 15.78
C GLU A 143 6.65 5.11 16.41
N LYS A 144 7.58 5.80 15.73
CA LYS A 144 8.04 7.13 16.17
C LYS A 144 6.92 8.17 16.09
N LEU A 145 6.16 8.19 14.99
CA LEU A 145 5.01 9.09 14.84
C LEU A 145 3.95 8.85 15.92
N LYS A 146 3.66 7.58 16.22
CA LYS A 146 2.75 7.20 17.29
C LYS A 146 3.21 7.71 18.65
N SER A 147 4.52 7.64 18.93
CA SER A 147 5.08 8.21 20.16
C SER A 147 4.88 9.72 20.26
N LEU A 148 5.03 10.45 19.15
CA LEU A 148 4.76 11.90 19.12
C LEU A 148 3.29 12.22 19.39
N VAL A 149 2.36 11.45 18.80
CA VAL A 149 0.92 11.61 19.05
C VAL A 149 0.59 11.35 20.53
N GLN A 150 1.21 10.34 21.15
CA GLN A 150 1.02 10.08 22.58
C GLN A 150 1.53 11.23 23.45
N GLN A 151 2.64 11.87 23.08
CA GLN A 151 3.15 13.06 23.77
C GLN A 151 2.20 14.25 23.62
N LEU A 152 1.67 14.49 22.42
CA LEU A 152 0.67 15.54 22.19
C LEU A 152 -0.55 15.36 23.09
N ILE A 153 -1.13 14.15 23.14
CA ILE A 153 -2.30 13.85 23.99
C ILE A 153 -1.99 14.14 25.47
N ALA A 154 -0.78 13.81 25.94
CA ALA A 154 -0.38 14.07 27.31
C ALA A 154 -0.26 15.58 27.62
N ILE A 155 0.22 16.38 26.66
CA ILE A 155 0.31 17.84 26.77
C ILE A 155 -1.09 18.45 26.84
N GLU A 156 -1.98 18.08 25.92
CA GLU A 156 -3.37 18.57 25.88
C GLU A 156 -4.12 18.28 27.20
N ALA A 157 -3.92 17.09 27.77
CA ALA A 157 -4.51 16.72 29.06
C ALA A 157 -3.99 17.57 30.23
N ALA A 158 -2.72 17.97 30.19
CA ALA A 158 -2.12 18.82 31.22
C ALA A 158 -2.55 20.30 31.08
N GLU A 159 -2.81 20.76 29.87
CA GLU A 159 -3.30 22.12 29.59
C GLU A 159 -4.78 22.29 29.93
N GLY A 160 -5.62 21.32 29.59
CA GLY A 160 -7.06 21.35 29.90
C GLY A 160 -7.42 21.21 31.39
N ALA A 161 -6.44 20.88 32.25
CA ALA A 161 -6.62 20.76 33.70
C ALA A 161 -6.34 22.08 34.47
N ARG A 162 -5.99 23.16 33.75
CA ARG A 162 -5.72 24.50 34.31
C ARG A 162 -6.93 25.41 34.17
#